data_AF-A0AA42YCC4-F1
#
_entry.id   AF-A0AA42YCC4-F1
#
_cell.length_a   1.000
_cell.length_b   1.000
_cell.length_c   1.000
_cell.angle_alpha   90.00
_cell.angle_beta   90.00
_cell.angle_gamma   90.00
#
_symmetry.space_group_name_H-M   'P 1'
#
loop_
_entity.id
_entity.type
_entity.pdbx_description
1 polymer ?
#
loop_
_entity_poly.entity_id
_entity_poly.type
_entity_poly.pdbx_seq_one_letter_code
_entity_poly.pdbx_strand_id
1 'polypeptide(L)'
;MSWWQRLFRKSPQLGPAQQARVEHYLRLARPDLKHSFKAMRFVVVDVETTGLRPYHDRLIAIGAVPVEENLLRLESCFEVVLRQARPSANGNILVHGIDGTTQTSGRDPVEALIEFLEYARKDVLVGFHANFDRVMIARAARQALGIEPGNPWL
;
A
#
# COMPACT_ATOMS: atom_id res chain seq x y z
N MET A 1 2.03 27.68 -2.17
CA MET A 1 3.13 26.90 -2.79
C MET A 1 4.32 26.92 -1.84
N SER A 2 4.65 25.79 -1.21
CA SER A 2 5.76 25.69 -0.26
C SER A 2 6.79 24.71 -0.80
N TRP A 3 7.56 25.18 -1.78
CA TRP A 3 8.63 24.39 -2.40
C TRP A 3 9.80 24.18 -1.44
N TRP A 4 10.03 25.12 -0.52
CA TRP A 4 11.05 25.05 0.52
C TRP A 4 10.81 23.93 1.54
N GLN A 5 9.57 23.70 2.00
CA GLN A 5 9.30 22.61 2.96
C GLN A 5 9.52 21.20 2.37
N ARG A 6 9.48 21.04 1.03
CA ARG A 6 9.83 19.78 0.37
C ARG A 6 11.34 19.51 0.40
N LEU A 7 12.17 20.55 0.36
CA LEU A 7 13.63 20.43 0.41
C LEU A 7 14.15 20.04 1.81
N PHE A 8 13.40 20.36 2.87
CA PHE A 8 13.78 20.08 4.26
C PHE A 8 13.08 18.86 4.88
N ARG A 9 12.28 18.12 4.11
CA ARG A 9 11.63 16.91 4.63
C ARG A 9 12.69 15.83 4.79
N LYS A 10 13.09 15.54 6.03
CA LYS A 10 14.00 14.42 6.33
C LYS A 10 13.52 13.17 5.60
N SER A 11 14.37 12.63 4.74
CA SER A 11 14.13 11.31 4.14
C SER A 11 13.92 10.30 5.26
N PRO A 12 12.95 9.39 5.12
CA PRO A 12 12.78 8.33 6.11
C PRO A 12 14.10 7.56 6.26
N GLN A 13 14.57 7.42 7.50
CA GLN A 13 15.76 6.64 7.79
C GLN A 13 15.36 5.17 7.89
N LEU A 14 15.53 4.43 6.79
CA LEU A 14 15.36 2.99 6.77
C LEU A 14 16.59 2.31 7.38
N GLY A 15 16.39 1.26 8.17
CA GLY A 15 17.47 0.39 8.60
C GLY A 15 18.05 -0.41 7.42
N PRO A 16 19.28 -0.96 7.53
CA PRO A 16 19.92 -1.68 6.41
C PRO A 16 19.08 -2.84 5.85
N ALA A 17 18.39 -3.59 6.72
CA ALA A 17 17.52 -4.69 6.31
C ALA A 17 16.29 -4.21 5.52
N GLN A 18 15.67 -3.10 5.96
CA GLN A 18 14.54 -2.49 5.27
C GLN A 18 14.95 -1.95 3.91
N GLN A 19 16.10 -1.28 3.86
CA GLN A 19 16.65 -0.77 2.61
C GLN A 19 16.90 -1.89 1.60
N ALA A 20 17.50 -3.01 2.02
CA ALA A 20 17.73 -4.15 1.15
C ALA A 20 16.44 -4.75 0.56
N ARG A 21 15.35 -4.83 1.35
CA ARG A 21 14.04 -5.30 0.90
C ARG A 21 13.40 -4.34 -0.11
N VAL A 22 13.47 -3.03 0.14
CA VAL A 22 13.02 -2.01 -0.81
C VAL A 22 13.83 -2.07 -2.11
N GLU A 23 15.15 -2.18 -2.03
CA GLU A 23 16.03 -2.32 -3.21
C GLU A 23 15.77 -3.61 -3.98
N HIS A 24 15.42 -4.70 -3.29
CA HIS A 24 14.98 -5.94 -3.94
C HIS A 24 13.72 -5.70 -4.76
N TYR A 25 12.67 -5.10 -4.18
CA TYR A 25 11.45 -4.74 -4.89
C TYR A 25 11.73 -3.84 -6.10
N LEU A 26 12.61 -2.83 -5.97
CA LEU A 26 12.94 -1.92 -7.07
C LEU A 26 13.63 -2.63 -8.25
N ARG A 27 14.38 -3.70 -7.99
CA ARG A 27 15.08 -4.51 -9.01
C ARG A 27 14.20 -5.55 -9.70
N LEU A 28 13.01 -5.83 -9.16
CA LEU A 28 12.08 -6.77 -9.80
C LEU A 28 11.72 -6.31 -11.22
N ALA A 29 11.70 -7.27 -12.14
CA ALA A 29 11.27 -7.02 -13.52
C ALA A 29 9.81 -6.55 -13.55
N ARG A 30 9.50 -5.64 -14.47
CA ARG A 30 8.12 -5.23 -14.72
C ARG A 30 7.36 -6.37 -15.43
N PRO A 31 6.06 -6.53 -15.18
CA PRO A 31 5.27 -7.54 -15.86
C PRO A 31 5.19 -7.22 -17.36
N ASP A 32 5.24 -8.25 -18.19
CA ASP A 32 4.92 -8.11 -19.61
C ASP A 32 3.38 -8.04 -19.76
N LEU A 33 2.88 -6.85 -20.05
CA LEU A 33 1.45 -6.59 -20.22
C LEU A 33 0.88 -7.15 -21.53
N LYS A 34 1.71 -7.78 -22.38
CA LYS A 34 1.27 -8.44 -23.62
C LYS A 34 0.84 -9.89 -23.40
N HIS A 35 1.14 -10.46 -22.23
CA HIS A 35 0.69 -11.82 -21.91
C HIS A 35 -0.83 -11.87 -21.75
N SER A 36 -1.40 -13.05 -22.06
CA SER A 36 -2.82 -13.28 -21.83
C SER A 36 -3.15 -13.15 -20.34
N PHE A 37 -4.36 -12.67 -20.02
CA PHE A 37 -4.85 -12.55 -18.65
C PHE A 37 -4.66 -13.85 -17.83
N LYS A 38 -4.88 -15.02 -18.43
CA LYS A 38 -4.71 -16.33 -17.75
C LYS A 38 -3.27 -16.60 -17.28
N ALA A 39 -2.28 -16.09 -18.00
CA ALA A 39 -0.86 -16.31 -17.72
C ALA A 39 -0.25 -15.23 -16.80
N MET A 40 -1.06 -14.25 -16.37
CA MET A 40 -0.63 -13.16 -15.50
C MET A 40 -1.20 -13.35 -14.10
N ARG A 41 -0.43 -12.88 -13.12
CA ARG A 41 -0.92 -12.67 -11.76
C ARG A 41 -1.41 -11.24 -11.61
N PHE A 42 -2.58 -11.09 -11.02
CA PHE A 42 -3.12 -9.81 -10.59
C PHE A 42 -3.25 -9.81 -9.08
N VAL A 43 -3.28 -8.63 -8.48
CA VAL A 43 -3.57 -8.47 -7.07
C VAL A 43 -4.73 -7.50 -6.98
N VAL A 44 -5.89 -8.00 -6.54
CA VAL A 44 -7.02 -7.13 -6.20
C VAL A 44 -6.70 -6.47 -4.87
N VAL A 45 -6.80 -5.15 -4.82
CA VAL A 45 -6.43 -4.33 -3.67
C VAL A 45 -7.59 -3.43 -3.31
N ASP A 46 -7.82 -3.30 -2.00
CA ASP A 46 -8.69 -2.30 -1.40
C ASP A 46 -7.96 -1.66 -0.22
N VAL A 47 -8.24 -0.39 0.05
CA VAL A 47 -7.62 0.34 1.16
C VAL A 47 -8.64 1.01 2.05
N GLU A 48 -8.34 0.95 3.36
CA GLU A 48 -9.10 1.70 4.35
C GLU A 48 -8.37 2.96 4.76
N THR A 49 -9.12 4.04 4.96
CA THR A 49 -8.55 5.38 5.09
C THR A 49 -9.30 6.20 6.12
N THR A 50 -8.68 7.25 6.66
CA THR A 50 -9.37 8.13 7.62
C THR A 50 -10.44 9.03 6.97
N GLY A 51 -10.61 8.96 5.65
CA GLY A 51 -11.52 9.79 4.86
C GLY A 51 -11.20 9.80 3.36
N LEU A 52 -12.08 10.41 2.56
CA LEU A 52 -12.06 10.30 1.09
C LEU A 52 -11.18 11.34 0.37
N ARG A 53 -10.35 12.13 1.07
CA ARG A 53 -9.45 13.11 0.44
C ARG A 53 -8.03 12.55 0.35
N PRO A 54 -7.60 12.04 -0.81
CA PRO A 54 -6.38 11.23 -0.92
C PRO A 54 -5.08 11.99 -0.59
N TYR A 55 -5.10 13.32 -0.73
CA TYR A 55 -3.94 14.17 -0.41
C TYR A 55 -3.89 14.61 1.06
N HIS A 56 -4.98 14.42 1.81
CA HIS A 56 -5.10 14.88 3.20
C HIS A 56 -5.22 13.69 4.17
N ASP A 57 -6.19 12.81 3.93
CA ASP A 57 -6.56 11.72 4.83
C ASP A 57 -5.54 10.58 4.77
N ARG A 58 -5.41 9.76 5.83
CA ARG A 58 -4.32 8.78 5.99
C ARG A 58 -4.75 7.37 5.59
N LEU A 59 -3.79 6.58 5.10
CA LEU A 59 -3.95 5.14 4.87
C LEU A 59 -3.97 4.42 6.24
N ILE A 60 -5.03 3.66 6.51
CA ILE A 60 -5.25 2.88 7.72
C ILE A 60 -4.91 1.43 7.47
N ALA A 61 -5.43 0.82 6.42
CA ALA A 61 -5.20 -0.60 6.14
C ALA A 61 -5.13 -0.87 4.63
N ILE A 62 -4.55 -2.01 4.29
CA ILE A 62 -4.54 -2.56 2.94
C ILE A 62 -5.05 -3.99 3.02
N GLY A 63 -6.09 -4.30 2.28
CA GLY A 63 -6.54 -5.66 2.00
C GLY A 63 -6.18 -6.03 0.56
N ALA A 64 -5.71 -7.26 0.33
CA ALA A 64 -5.36 -7.70 -1.01
C ALA A 64 -5.51 -9.22 -1.20
N VAL A 65 -5.90 -9.63 -2.41
CA VAL A 65 -6.03 -11.05 -2.79
C VAL A 65 -5.45 -11.28 -4.19
N PRO A 66 -4.67 -12.35 -4.43
CA PRO A 66 -4.13 -12.60 -5.75
C PRO A 66 -5.16 -13.31 -6.63
N VAL A 67 -5.14 -12.96 -7.91
CA VAL A 67 -5.81 -13.72 -8.98
C VAL A 67 -4.74 -14.37 -9.82
N GLU A 68 -4.77 -15.70 -9.88
CA GLU A 68 -3.84 -16.52 -10.65
C GLU A 68 -4.64 -17.56 -11.42
N GLU A 69 -4.33 -17.75 -12.70
CA GLU A 69 -5.04 -18.71 -13.56
C GLU A 69 -6.57 -18.49 -13.57
N ASN A 70 -7.00 -17.23 -13.46
CA ASN A 70 -8.40 -16.80 -13.34
C ASN A 70 -9.12 -17.22 -12.05
N LEU A 71 -8.38 -17.58 -11.00
CA LEU A 71 -8.93 -17.96 -9.70
C LEU A 71 -8.44 -17.02 -8.61
N LEU A 72 -9.35 -16.63 -7.72
CA LEU A 72 -9.01 -15.96 -6.46
C LEU A 72 -8.35 -16.96 -5.52
N ARG A 73 -7.13 -16.66 -5.07
CA ARG A 73 -6.36 -17.52 -4.16
C ARG A 73 -6.58 -17.07 -2.72
N LEU A 74 -7.72 -17.48 -2.14
CA LEU A 74 -8.15 -17.05 -0.80
C LEU A 74 -7.18 -17.47 0.30
N GLU A 75 -6.45 -18.57 0.11
CA GLU A 75 -5.41 -19.04 1.02
C GLU A 75 -4.18 -18.10 1.07
N SER A 76 -4.08 -17.19 0.10
CA SER A 76 -2.98 -16.24 -0.07
C SER A 76 -3.43 -14.79 0.12
N CYS A 77 -4.55 -14.55 0.82
CA CYS A 77 -4.96 -13.20 1.17
C CYS A 77 -3.92 -12.49 2.03
N PHE A 78 -3.79 -11.19 1.83
CA PHE A 78 -2.94 -10.29 2.59
C PHE A 78 -3.80 -9.20 3.22
N GLU A 79 -3.55 -8.93 4.49
CA GLU A 79 -4.16 -7.83 5.21
C GLU A 79 -3.10 -7.19 6.11
N VAL A 80 -3.08 -5.86 6.15
CA VAL A 80 -2.26 -5.13 7.12
C VAL A 80 -2.94 -3.86 7.58
N VAL A 81 -2.99 -3.65 8.89
CA VAL A 81 -3.37 -2.36 9.49
C VAL A 81 -2.08 -1.60 9.81
N LEU A 82 -1.94 -0.41 9.25
CA LEU A 82 -0.83 0.50 9.50
C LEU A 82 -1.04 1.22 10.83
N ARG A 83 0.00 1.21 11.67
CA ARG A 83 0.02 1.92 12.94
C ARG A 83 -0.23 3.41 12.75
N GLN A 84 -1.25 3.92 13.43
CA GLN A 84 -1.61 5.32 13.45
C GLN A 84 -1.11 5.98 14.74
N ALA A 85 -0.57 7.20 14.63
CA ALA A 85 -0.20 8.00 15.81
C ALA A 85 -1.42 8.41 16.67
N ARG A 86 -2.61 8.44 16.04
CA ARG A 86 -3.89 8.68 16.70
C ARG A 86 -5.00 7.97 15.93
N PRO A 87 -6.05 7.47 16.60
CA PRO A 87 -7.21 6.88 15.94
C PRO A 87 -7.85 7.81 14.91
N SER A 88 -8.56 7.21 13.95
CA SER A 88 -9.52 7.89 13.08
C SER A 88 -10.76 8.37 13.87
N ALA A 89 -11.62 9.15 13.23
CA ALA A 89 -12.86 9.63 13.84
C ALA A 89 -13.82 8.46 14.14
N ASN A 90 -14.64 8.57 15.18
CA ASN A 90 -15.60 7.51 15.57
C ASN A 90 -16.50 7.04 14.42
N GLY A 91 -16.94 7.96 13.55
CA GLY A 91 -17.73 7.61 12.36
C GLY A 91 -16.98 6.70 11.39
N ASN A 92 -15.65 6.86 11.26
CA ASN A 92 -14.82 6.00 10.42
C ASN A 92 -14.65 4.61 11.06
N ILE A 93 -14.42 4.55 12.38
CA ILE A 93 -14.37 3.29 13.13
C ILE A 93 -15.66 2.49 12.96
N LEU A 94 -16.82 3.15 13.04
CA LEU A 94 -18.12 2.49 12.88
C LEU A 94 -18.34 1.95 11.46
N VAL A 95 -17.81 2.62 10.44
CA VAL A 95 -17.96 2.20 9.05
C VAL A 95 -17.05 1.00 8.73
N HIS A 96 -15.78 1.06 9.14
CA HIS A 96 -14.77 0.08 8.70
C HIS A 96 -14.50 -1.03 9.73
N GLY A 97 -15.00 -0.90 10.97
CA GLY A 97 -14.81 -1.88 12.02
C GLY A 97 -13.39 -1.96 12.61
N ILE A 98 -12.43 -1.18 12.09
CA ILE A 98 -11.08 -1.11 12.62
C ILE A 98 -11.07 -0.14 13.81
N ASP A 99 -11.17 -0.69 15.02
CA ASP A 99 -11.23 0.09 16.25
C ASP A 99 -9.95 0.91 16.50
N GLY A 100 -10.06 1.94 17.35
CA GLY A 100 -8.94 2.83 17.64
C GLY A 100 -7.72 2.12 18.24
N THR A 101 -7.92 1.05 19.02
CA THR A 101 -6.82 0.26 19.58
C THR A 101 -6.07 -0.41 18.45
N THR A 102 -6.77 -1.16 17.60
CA THR A 102 -6.19 -1.82 16.41
C THR A 102 -5.44 -0.84 15.51
N GLN A 103 -5.98 0.37 15.29
CA GLN A 103 -5.28 1.41 14.53
C GLN A 103 -3.98 1.85 15.21
N THR A 104 -3.97 2.04 16.53
CA THR A 104 -2.78 2.51 17.27
C THR A 104 -1.76 1.42 17.57
N SER A 105 -2.17 0.15 17.57
CA SER A 105 -1.32 -1.02 17.77
C SER A 105 -0.96 -1.74 16.46
N GLY A 106 -1.34 -1.18 15.31
CA GLY A 106 -1.08 -1.75 13.99
C GLY A 106 0.40 -1.96 13.69
N ARG A 107 0.68 -2.53 12.52
CA ARG A 107 2.05 -2.77 12.06
C ARG A 107 2.76 -1.45 11.79
N ASP A 108 4.06 -1.38 12.10
CA ASP A 108 4.86 -0.21 11.76
C ASP A 108 4.70 0.15 10.27
N PRO A 109 4.43 1.43 9.90
CA PRO A 109 4.13 1.78 8.52
C PRO A 109 5.23 1.43 7.52
N VAL A 110 6.51 1.50 7.93
CA VAL A 110 7.62 1.10 7.07
C VAL A 110 7.53 -0.39 6.76
N GLU A 111 7.39 -1.21 7.80
CA GLU A 111 7.30 -2.66 7.64
C GLU A 111 6.05 -3.07 6.87
N ALA A 112 4.89 -2.53 7.20
CA ALA A 112 3.62 -2.83 6.53
C ALA A 112 3.69 -2.58 5.02
N LEU A 113 4.29 -1.46 4.62
CA LEU A 113 4.43 -1.11 3.20
C LEU A 113 5.46 -1.99 2.51
N ILE A 114 6.57 -2.36 3.16
CA ILE A 114 7.53 -3.30 2.58
C ILE A 114 6.89 -4.67 2.38
N GLU A 115 6.16 -5.19 3.39
CA GLU A 115 5.43 -6.46 3.29
C GLU A 115 4.41 -6.44 2.15
N PHE A 116 3.66 -5.34 2.01
CA PHE A 116 2.75 -5.17 0.87
C PHE A 116 3.50 -5.20 -0.47
N LEU A 117 4.64 -4.50 -0.60
CA LEU A 117 5.43 -4.49 -1.84
C LEU A 117 6.04 -5.85 -2.19
N GLU A 118 6.45 -6.63 -1.18
CA GLU A 118 6.93 -8.00 -1.35
C GLU A 118 5.79 -8.92 -1.81
N TYR A 119 4.62 -8.79 -1.20
CA TYR A 119 3.42 -9.55 -1.56
C TYR A 119 2.92 -9.23 -2.98
N ALA A 120 2.81 -7.93 -3.29
CA ALA A 120 2.32 -7.42 -4.56
C ALA A 120 3.31 -7.57 -5.71
N ARG A 121 4.61 -7.67 -5.40
CA ARG A 121 5.71 -7.69 -6.39
C ARG A 121 5.52 -6.55 -7.41
N LYS A 122 5.80 -6.78 -8.69
CA LYS A 122 5.48 -5.83 -9.78
C LYS A 122 4.16 -6.16 -10.47
N ASP A 123 3.34 -7.02 -9.87
CA ASP A 123 2.10 -7.49 -10.48
C ASP A 123 1.10 -6.35 -10.69
N VAL A 124 0.17 -6.55 -11.62
CA VAL A 124 -0.89 -5.59 -11.90
C VAL A 124 -1.82 -5.50 -10.71
N LEU A 125 -1.99 -4.30 -10.18
CA LEU A 125 -2.93 -4.02 -9.10
C LEU A 125 -4.29 -3.68 -9.67
N VAL A 126 -5.34 -4.22 -9.09
CA VAL A 126 -6.73 -4.05 -9.56
C VAL A 126 -7.56 -3.50 -8.41
N GLY A 127 -8.33 -2.44 -8.65
CA GLY A 127 -9.18 -1.85 -7.62
C GLY A 127 -10.41 -1.15 -8.18
N PHE A 128 -11.48 -1.06 -7.41
CA PHE A 128 -12.64 -0.25 -7.80
C PHE A 128 -12.32 1.23 -7.54
N HIS A 129 -12.38 2.06 -8.57
CA HIS A 129 -11.81 3.42 -8.52
C HIS A 129 -10.32 3.43 -8.14
N ALA A 130 -9.55 2.47 -8.66
CA ALA A 130 -8.12 2.20 -8.41
C ALA A 130 -7.20 3.43 -8.27
N ASN A 131 -7.51 4.56 -8.91
CA ASN A 131 -6.72 5.78 -8.75
C ASN A 131 -6.71 6.29 -7.30
N PHE A 132 -7.79 6.10 -6.53
CA PHE A 132 -7.83 6.47 -5.12
C PHE A 132 -6.84 5.64 -4.31
N ASP A 133 -6.93 4.31 -4.40
CA ASP A 133 -6.03 3.35 -3.74
C ASP A 133 -4.57 3.60 -4.12
N ARG A 134 -4.33 3.76 -5.42
CA ARG A 134 -3.03 4.11 -5.98
C ARG A 134 -2.42 5.33 -5.32
N VAL A 135 -3.17 6.43 -5.23
CA VAL A 135 -2.66 7.67 -4.63
C VAL A 135 -2.41 7.48 -3.14
N MET A 136 -3.28 6.75 -2.43
CA MET A 136 -3.12 6.48 -1.00
C MET A 136 -1.86 5.66 -0.72
N ILE A 137 -1.66 4.55 -1.42
CA ILE A 137 -0.48 3.69 -1.28
C ILE A 137 0.78 4.43 -1.73
N ALA A 138 0.76 5.11 -2.88
CA ALA A 138 1.93 5.84 -3.37
C ALA A 138 2.35 6.97 -2.42
N ARG A 139 1.39 7.67 -1.81
CA ARG A 139 1.70 8.72 -0.83
C ARG A 139 2.26 8.13 0.47
N ALA A 140 1.69 7.03 0.96
CA ALA A 140 2.19 6.32 2.14
C ALA A 140 3.61 5.79 1.90
N ALA A 141 3.86 5.12 0.78
CA ALA A 141 5.18 4.63 0.38
C ALA A 141 6.20 5.77 0.23
N ARG A 142 5.83 6.91 -0.38
CA ARG A 142 6.72 8.07 -0.49
C ARG A 142 7.06 8.66 0.88
N GLN A 143 6.12 8.61 1.83
CA GLN A 143 6.33 9.10 3.19
C GLN A 143 7.21 8.16 4.03
N ALA A 144 6.94 6.87 4.00
CA ALA A 144 7.60 5.89 4.85
C ALA A 144 8.88 5.31 4.24
N LEU A 145 8.94 5.14 2.92
CA LEU A 145 10.01 4.42 2.22
C LEU A 145 10.84 5.32 1.30
N GLY A 146 10.35 6.52 0.99
CA GLY A 146 11.03 7.44 0.07
C GLY A 146 10.93 7.03 -1.42
N ILE A 147 10.08 6.06 -1.75
CA ILE A 147 9.88 5.56 -3.11
C ILE A 147 8.42 5.68 -3.55
N GLU A 148 8.19 5.58 -4.85
CA GLU A 148 6.86 5.44 -5.44
C GLU A 148 6.73 4.05 -6.07
N PRO A 149 5.76 3.22 -5.64
CA PRO A 149 5.55 1.90 -6.22
C PRO A 149 5.25 2.01 -7.71
N GLY A 150 5.97 1.22 -8.51
CA GLY A 150 5.91 1.25 -9.98
C GLY A 150 4.94 0.23 -10.57
N ASN A 151 4.01 -0.31 -9.77
CA ASN A 151 3.04 -1.29 -10.24
C ASN A 151 2.07 -0.64 -11.24
N PRO A 152 1.72 -1.34 -12.33
CA PRO A 152 0.59 -0.95 -13.16
C PRO A 152 -0.73 -1.13 -12.40
N TRP A 153 -1.71 -0.29 -12.72
CA TRP A 153 -3.03 -0.30 -12.10
C TRP A 153 -4.11 -0.49 -13.18
N LEU A 154 -5.12 -1.30 -12.84
CA LEU A 154 -6.36 -1.48 -13.59
C LEU A 154 -7.55 -1.00 -12.74
#